data_AF-A0ABD0PFZ3-F1
#
_entry.id   AF-A0ABD0PFZ3-F1
#
_cell.length_a   1.000
_cell.length_b   1.000
_cell.length_c   1.000
_cell.angle_alpha   90.00
_cell.angle_beta   90.00
_cell.angle_gamma   90.00
#
_symmetry.space_group_name_H-M   'P 1'
#
loop_
_entity.id
_entity.type
_entity.pdbx_description
1 polymer ?
#
loop_
_entity_poly.entity_id
_entity_poly.type
_entity_poly.pdbx_seq_one_letter_code
_entity_poly.pdbx_strand_id
1 'polypeptide(L)' 'MSTTQDTPYDYYSVMHYDKNAFSNGNGPTIITKRPEFQDVIGQQLDMSEYDVIELNKLYKC' A
#
# COMPACT_ATOMS: atom_id res chain seq x y z
N MET A 1 -10.86 3.56 -15.77
CA MET A 1 -10.00 2.37 -15.63
C MET A 1 -8.90 2.75 -14.67
N SER A 2 -8.80 2.11 -13.50
CA SER A 2 -7.61 2.28 -12.66
C SER A 2 -6.45 1.62 -13.40
N THR A 3 -5.39 2.37 -13.69
CA THR A 3 -4.19 1.82 -14.32
C THR A 3 -3.16 1.59 -13.22
N THR A 4 -2.75 0.34 -13.03
CA THR A 4 -1.67 -0.01 -12.11
C THR A 4 -0.30 0.15 -12.78
N GLN A 5 -0.23 0.69 -14.01
CA GLN A 5 1.04 0.96 -14.70
C GLN A 5 2.00 -0.25 -14.73
N ASP A 6 1.44 -1.46 -14.79
CA ASP A 6 2.14 -2.76 -14.75
C ASP A 6 2.99 -3.00 -13.49
N THR A 7 2.71 -2.35 -12.36
CA THR A 7 3.31 -2.67 -11.05
C THR A 7 2.46 -3.70 -10.28
N PRO A 8 3.10 -4.57 -9.47
CA PRO A 8 2.39 -5.46 -8.57
C PRO A 8 1.78 -4.70 -7.39
N TYR A 9 0.86 -5.34 -6.66
CA TYR A 9 0.31 -4.77 -5.43
C TYR A 9 1.40 -4.58 -4.37
N ASP A 10 1.58 -3.35 -3.92
CA ASP A 10 2.63 -3.02 -2.96
C ASP A 10 2.08 -2.85 -1.54
N TYR A 11 2.44 -3.78 -0.65
CA TYR A 11 2.13 -3.71 0.78
C TYR A 11 2.95 -2.65 1.52
N TYR A 12 4.07 -2.21 0.95
CA TYR A 12 4.95 -1.17 1.49
C TYR A 12 4.59 0.24 1.01
N SER A 13 3.61 0.39 0.11
CA SER A 13 3.22 1.69 -0.41
C SER A 13 2.84 2.64 0.74
N VAL A 14 3.33 3.87 0.69
CA VAL A 14 2.96 4.93 1.64
C VAL A 14 1.48 5.31 1.54
N MET A 15 0.84 4.94 0.43
CA MET A 15 -0.58 5.15 0.17
C MET A 15 -1.47 4.03 0.73
N HIS A 16 -0.87 2.92 1.19
CA HIS A 16 -1.64 1.80 1.73
C HIS A 16 -2.14 2.12 3.15
N TYR A 17 -3.43 1.89 3.41
CA TYR A 17 -3.98 2.04 4.75
C TYR A 17 -3.38 1.06 5.77
N ASP A 18 -3.35 1.47 7.04
CA ASP A 18 -2.97 0.57 8.13
C ASP A 18 -4.04 -0.51 8.39
N LYS A 19 -3.65 -1.58 9.09
CA LYS A 19 -4.52 -2.74 9.37
C LYS A 19 -5.81 -2.40 10.10
N ASN A 20 -5.85 -1.31 10.87
CA ASN A 20 -6.98 -0.88 11.70
C ASN A 20 -7.67 0.36 11.14
N ALA A 21 -7.35 0.80 9.91
CA ALA A 21 -7.92 1.99 9.30
C ALA A 21 -9.46 1.92 9.32
N PHE A 22 -10.09 2.94 9.92
CA PHE A 22 -11.55 3.03 10.11
C PHE A 22 -12.18 1.87 10.90
N SER A 23 -11.40 1.15 11.71
CA SER A 23 -11.94 0.15 12.64
C SER A 23 -12.83 0.79 13.70
N ASN A 24 -13.85 0.07 14.14
CA ASN A 24 -14.67 0.41 15.31
C ASN A 24 -14.11 -0.15 16.63
N GLY A 25 -12.86 -0.62 16.62
CA GLY A 25 -12.19 -1.23 17.77
C GLY A 25 -12.37 -2.75 17.89
N ASN A 26 -13.16 -3.39 17.01
CA ASN A 26 -13.38 -4.84 17.02
C ASN A 26 -12.38 -5.64 16.15
N GLY A 27 -11.16 -5.14 16.00
CA GLY A 27 -10.09 -5.79 15.24
C GLY A 27 -9.73 -5.09 13.92
N PRO A 28 -8.81 -5.69 13.15
CA PRO A 28 -8.34 -5.11 11.88
C PRO A 28 -9.44 -5.13 10.83
N THR A 29 -9.53 -4.03 10.07
CA THR A 29 -10.41 -3.90 8.91
C THR A 29 -9.76 -4.42 7.63
N ILE A 30 -8.43 -4.43 7.59
CA ILE A 30 -7.65 -4.93 6.46
C ILE A 30 -6.80 -6.12 6.92
N ILE A 31 -7.11 -7.30 6.37
CA ILE A 31 -6.37 -8.54 6.62
C ILE A 31 -5.61 -8.92 5.35
N THR A 32 -4.29 -8.94 5.42
CA THR A 32 -3.44 -9.30 4.29
C THR A 32 -3.56 -10.80 3.99
N LYS A 33 -3.65 -11.18 2.72
CA LYS A 33 -3.67 -12.60 2.32
C LYS A 33 -2.37 -13.33 2.66
N ARG A 34 -1.27 -12.59 2.68
CA ARG A 34 0.07 -13.03 3.05
C ARG A 34 0.37 -12.54 4.47
N PRO A 35 0.30 -13.41 5.50
CA PRO A 35 0.36 -13.01 6.90
C PRO A 35 1.64 -12.22 7.26
N GLU A 36 2.74 -12.44 6.56
CA GLU A 36 4.01 -11.75 6.76
C GLU A 36 3.94 -10.23 6.50
N PHE A 37 2.92 -9.74 5.79
CA PHE A 37 2.74 -8.31 5.52
C PHE A 37 1.70 -7.64 6.43
N GLN A 38 1.09 -8.38 7.36
CA GLN A 38 0.00 -7.86 8.18
C GLN A 38 0.39 -6.65 9.04
N ASP A 39 1.66 -6.62 9.47
CA ASP A 39 2.25 -5.54 10.26
C ASP A 39 3.14 -4.59 9.42
N VAL A 40 3.15 -4.77 8.09
CA VAL A 40 3.90 -3.93 7.14
C VAL A 40 3.02 -2.82 6.57
N ILE A 41 1.75 -3.12 6.30
CA ILE A 41 0.81 -2.17 5.71
C ILE A 41 0.59 -0.94 6.59
N GLY A 42 0.44 0.23 5.97
CA GLY A 42 0.24 1.49 6.69
C GLY A 42 1.52 2.17 7.16
N GLN A 43 2.68 1.79 6.62
CA GLN A 43 3.92 2.52 6.86
C GLN A 43 3.82 3.96 6.34
N GLN A 44 4.43 4.92 7.06
CA GLN A 44 4.42 6.35 6.72
C GLN A 44 5.82 6.98 6.77
N LEU A 45 6.87 6.19 6.56
CA LEU A 45 8.26 6.63 6.67
C LEU A 45 8.77 7.27 5.38
N ASP A 46 8.62 6.58 4.25
CA ASP A 46 9.08 7.05 2.94
C ASP A 46 8.29 6.36 1.81
N MET A 47 8.45 6.84 0.58
CA MET A 47 7.90 6.20 -0.61
C MET A 47 8.51 4.82 -0.81
N SER A 48 7.67 3.86 -1.18
CA SER A 48 8.15 2.56 -1.67
C SER A 48 8.77 2.68 -3.06
N GLU A 49 9.49 1.64 -3.48
CA GLU A 49 10.01 1.56 -4.84
C GLU A 49 8.90 1.64 -5.89
N TYR A 50 7.75 1.00 -5.66
CA TYR A 50 6.65 1.01 -6.61
C TYR A 50 5.88 2.33 -6.60
N ASP A 51 5.77 3.04 -5.47
CA ASP A 51 5.23 4.40 -5.45
C ASP A 51 6.03 5.32 -6.40
N VAL A 52 7.37 5.24 -6.34
CA VAL A 52 8.26 6.03 -7.20
C VAL A 52 8.14 5.63 -8.67
N ILE A 53 8.11 4.33 -8.97
CA ILE A 53 7.97 3.82 -10.34
C ILE A 53 6.64 4.26 -10.94
N GLU A 54 5.53 4.13 -10.21
CA GLU A 54 4.21 4.55 -10.66
C GLU A 54 4.13 6.06 -10.87
N LEU A 55 4.69 6.85 -9.96
CA LEU A 55 4.71 8.30 -10.10
C LEU A 55 5.52 8.73 -11.34
N ASN A 56 6.70 8.15 -11.53
CA ASN A 56 7.56 8.47 -12.67
C ASN A 56 6.93 8.06 -14.00
N LYS A 57 6.32 6.88 -14.08
CA LYS A 57 5.58 6.45 -15.28
C LYS A 57 4.40 7.37 -15.59
N LEU A 58 3.67 7.84 -14.56
CA LEU A 58 2.53 8.73 -14.73
C LEU A 58 2.95 10.10 -15.29
N TYR A 59 4.07 10.65 -14.79
CA TYR A 59 4.57 11.97 -15.16
C TYR A 59 5.67 11.96 -16.24
N LYS A 60 6.08 10.77 -16.71
CA LYS A 60 7.14 10.55 -17.71
C LYS A 60 8.49 11.12 -17.27
N CYS A 61 8.88 10.81 -16.03
CA CYS A 61 10.15 11.18 -15.42
C CYS A 61 11.14 10.02 -15.41
#